data_AF-A0A0S8BSD6-F1
#
_entry.id   AF-A0A0S8BSD6-F1
#
_cell.length_a   1.000
_cell.length_b   1.000
_cell.length_c   1.000
_cell.angle_alpha   90.00
_cell.angle_beta   90.00
_cell.angle_gamma   90.00
#
_symmetry.space_group_name_H-M   'P 1'
#
loop_
_entity.id
_entity.type
_entity.pdbx_description
1 polymer ?
#
loop_
_entity_poly.entity_id
_entity_poly.type
_entity_poly.pdbx_seq_one_letter_code
_entity_poly.pdbx_strand_id
1 'polypeptide(L)'
;MLGALLTVAAYLVGSISFGLIVASKQGIDLRSIGSGNVGATNVGRALGRGTGRRVLVLDLLKGFVPVALARWSFDLSWPWITMVGIAAVVGHCFPIWHGLRGGKGAATAAGVLLAAVPAIGIATFATWLAVKKTSRRASVASLAAATLAAGLALTLYGADWPARLAVGLWILIVARHTSNIGRLLRGQEPPE
;
A
#
# COMPACT_ATOMS: atom_id res chain seq x y z
N MET A 1 9.00 -24.80 -2.77
CA MET A 1 7.87 -24.57 -3.71
C MET A 1 6.78 -23.67 -3.12
N LEU A 2 6.34 -23.90 -1.88
CA LEU A 2 5.27 -23.11 -1.24
C LEU A 2 5.50 -21.59 -1.26
N GLY A 3 6.71 -21.11 -0.94
CA GLY A 3 7.01 -19.67 -0.97
C GLY A 3 6.82 -19.03 -2.35
N ALA A 4 7.19 -19.73 -3.42
CA ALA A 4 6.97 -19.24 -4.79
C ALA A 4 5.47 -19.18 -5.13
N LEU A 5 4.71 -20.20 -4.75
CA LEU A 5 3.25 -20.23 -4.94
C LEU A 5 2.57 -19.10 -4.19
N LEU A 6 2.91 -18.86 -2.92
CA LEU A 6 2.37 -17.74 -2.15
C LEU A 6 2.79 -16.38 -2.72
N THR A 7 4.00 -16.27 -3.29
CA THR A 7 4.45 -15.03 -3.95
C THR A 7 3.58 -14.72 -5.17
N VAL A 8 3.32 -15.72 -6.03
CA VAL A 8 2.43 -15.57 -7.18
C VAL A 8 1.00 -15.26 -6.73
N ALA A 9 0.47 -16.00 -5.75
CA ALA A 9 -0.86 -15.77 -5.22
C ALA A 9 -1.00 -14.35 -4.63
N ALA A 10 0.00 -13.87 -3.91
CA ALA A 10 0.02 -12.51 -3.36
C ALA A 10 -0.03 -11.45 -4.47
N TYR A 11 0.70 -11.63 -5.57
CA TYR A 11 0.59 -10.73 -6.74
C TYR A 11 -0.82 -10.74 -7.35
N LEU A 12 -1.42 -11.91 -7.55
CA LEU A 12 -2.75 -12.04 -8.13
C LEU A 12 -3.84 -11.42 -7.24
N VAL A 13 -3.75 -11.64 -5.93
CA VAL A 13 -4.65 -11.04 -4.93
C VAL A 13 -4.41 -9.53 -4.83
N GLY A 14 -3.15 -9.09 -4.80
CA GLY A 14 -2.78 -7.68 -4.81
C GLY A 14 -3.31 -6.94 -6.04
N SER A 15 -3.36 -7.64 -7.18
CA SER A 15 -3.87 -7.14 -8.47
C SER A 15 -5.37 -6.85 -8.47
N ILE A 16 -6.13 -7.29 -7.47
CA ILE A 16 -7.55 -6.97 -7.35
C ILE A 16 -7.68 -5.48 -6.95
N SER A 17 -8.20 -4.66 -7.86
CA SER A 17 -8.41 -3.23 -7.60
C SER A 17 -9.82 -2.99 -7.04
N PHE A 18 -9.96 -3.06 -5.72
CA PHE A 18 -11.25 -2.85 -5.06
C PHE A 18 -11.87 -1.48 -5.35
N GLY A 19 -11.06 -0.44 -5.50
CA GLY A 19 -11.56 0.89 -5.90
C GLY A 19 -12.21 0.89 -7.28
N LEU A 20 -11.59 0.25 -8.27
CA LEU A 20 -12.17 0.10 -9.61
C LEU A 20 -13.44 -0.75 -9.58
N ILE A 21 -13.43 -1.88 -8.87
CA ILE A 21 -14.58 -2.78 -8.76
C ILE A 21 -15.79 -2.06 -8.13
N VAL A 22 -15.57 -1.27 -7.08
CA VAL A 22 -16.68 -0.58 -6.41
C VAL A 22 -17.19 0.59 -7.25
N ALA A 23 -16.31 1.32 -7.95
CA ALA A 23 -16.71 2.40 -8.85
C ALA A 23 -17.47 1.88 -10.08
N SER A 24 -17.00 0.79 -10.70
CA SER A 24 -17.64 0.20 -11.88
C SER A 24 -19.04 -0.31 -11.57
N LYS A 25 -19.28 -0.86 -10.37
CA LYS A 25 -20.63 -1.27 -9.90
C LYS A 25 -21.62 -0.11 -9.80
N GLN A 26 -21.14 1.13 -9.74
CA GLN A 26 -21.96 2.34 -9.72
C GLN A 26 -21.95 3.07 -11.07
N GLY A 27 -21.40 2.47 -12.13
CA GLY A 27 -21.28 3.09 -13.45
C GLY A 27 -20.28 4.26 -13.51
N ILE A 28 -19.38 4.36 -12.53
CA ILE A 28 -18.45 5.48 -12.39
C ILE A 28 -17.06 5.10 -12.91
N ASP A 29 -16.53 5.90 -13.83
CA ASP A 29 -15.12 5.83 -14.20
C ASP A 29 -14.26 6.56 -13.15
N LEU A 30 -13.67 5.81 -12.24
CA LEU A 30 -12.84 6.35 -11.17
C LEU A 30 -11.59 7.09 -11.68
N ARG A 31 -11.09 6.77 -12.88
CA ARG A 31 -9.86 7.36 -13.43
C ARG A 31 -10.09 8.77 -13.97
N SER A 32 -11.32 9.13 -14.31
CA SER A 32 -11.68 10.48 -14.74
C SER A 32 -12.00 11.43 -13.58
N ILE A 33 -12.09 10.93 -12.34
CA ILE A 33 -12.45 11.73 -11.16
C ILE A 33 -11.23 12.08 -10.30
N GLY A 34 -11.15 13.34 -9.86
CA GLY A 34 -10.22 13.80 -8.85
C GLY A 34 -8.77 13.61 -9.26
N SER A 35 -8.06 12.73 -8.55
CA SER A 35 -6.63 12.45 -8.83
C SER A 35 -6.41 11.40 -9.92
N GLY A 36 -7.47 10.75 -10.40
CA GLY A 36 -7.42 9.58 -11.28
C GLY A 36 -6.82 8.31 -10.66
N ASN A 37 -6.38 8.37 -9.40
CA ASN A 37 -5.84 7.22 -8.68
C ASN A 37 -6.98 6.27 -8.25
N VAL A 38 -6.72 4.96 -8.22
CA VAL A 38 -7.75 3.95 -7.89
C VAL A 38 -7.83 3.62 -6.39
N GLY A 39 -7.04 4.31 -5.56
CA GLY A 39 -6.97 4.07 -4.12
C GLY A 39 -8.13 4.69 -3.32
N ALA A 40 -8.26 4.25 -2.07
CA ALA A 40 -9.28 4.64 -1.10
C ALA A 40 -9.60 6.14 -1.03
N THR A 41 -8.59 7.00 -1.11
CA THR A 41 -8.80 8.45 -1.07
C THR A 41 -9.63 8.97 -2.24
N ASN A 42 -9.34 8.51 -3.47
CA ASN A 42 -10.08 8.97 -4.65
C ASN A 42 -11.48 8.36 -4.67
N VAL A 43 -11.61 7.09 -4.25
CA VAL A 43 -12.90 6.45 -4.00
C VAL A 43 -13.73 7.26 -2.99
N GLY A 44 -13.10 7.75 -1.92
CA GLY A 44 -13.77 8.60 -0.93
C GLY A 44 -14.29 9.92 -1.50
N ARG A 45 -13.58 10.48 -2.50
CA ARG A 45 -14.04 11.67 -3.24
C ARG A 45 -15.18 11.35 -4.20
N ALA A 46 -15.09 10.24 -4.93
CA ALA A 46 -16.07 9.88 -5.96
C ALA A 46 -17.36 9.27 -5.40
N LEU A 47 -17.24 8.40 -4.39
CA LEU A 47 -18.31 7.52 -3.90
C LEU A 47 -18.60 7.69 -2.40
N GLY A 48 -18.06 8.75 -1.78
CA GLY A 48 -18.24 9.07 -0.37
C GLY A 48 -17.25 8.40 0.59
N ARG A 49 -17.04 9.06 1.75
CA ARG A 49 -16.04 8.67 2.77
C ARG A 49 -16.22 7.24 3.29
N GLY A 50 -17.47 6.78 3.45
CA GLY A 50 -17.77 5.41 3.90
C GLY A 50 -17.21 4.35 2.95
N THR A 51 -17.44 4.53 1.64
CA THR A 51 -16.94 3.66 0.59
C THR A 51 -15.42 3.69 0.52
N GLY A 52 -14.82 4.88 0.61
CA GLY A 52 -13.36 5.05 0.67
C GLY A 52 -12.72 4.28 1.83
N ARG A 53 -13.32 4.32 3.04
CA ARG A 53 -12.84 3.55 4.20
C ARG A 53 -12.91 2.04 3.98
N ARG A 54 -13.98 1.54 3.35
CA ARG A 54 -14.09 0.10 3.03
C ARG A 54 -13.00 -0.32 2.04
N VAL A 55 -12.76 0.45 0.99
CA VAL A 55 -11.66 0.19 0.04
C VAL A 55 -10.30 0.25 0.73
N LEU A 56 -10.10 1.18 1.67
CA LEU A 56 -8.86 1.24 2.47
C LEU A 56 -8.60 -0.05 3.22
N VAL A 57 -9.62 -0.58 3.90
CA VAL A 57 -9.52 -1.84 4.65
C VAL A 57 -9.25 -3.01 3.71
N LEU A 58 -9.97 -3.11 2.58
CA LEU A 58 -9.75 -4.19 1.61
C LEU A 58 -8.34 -4.14 0.98
N ASP A 59 -7.86 -2.95 0.63
CA ASP A 59 -6.51 -2.75 0.10
C ASP A 59 -5.41 -3.01 1.15
N LEU A 60 -5.71 -2.81 2.44
CA LEU A 60 -4.82 -3.20 3.53
C LEU A 60 -4.80 -4.73 3.69
N LEU A 61 -5.98 -5.36 3.71
CA LEU A 61 -6.13 -6.80 3.89
C LEU A 61 -5.43 -7.61 2.80
N LYS A 62 -5.46 -7.16 1.54
CA LYS A 62 -4.76 -7.86 0.45
C LYS A 62 -3.23 -7.85 0.58
N GLY A 63 -2.67 -6.95 1.40
CA GLY A 63 -1.25 -6.97 1.78
C GLY A 63 -1.02 -7.77 3.06
N PHE A 64 -1.91 -7.63 4.04
CA PHE A 64 -1.82 -8.30 5.34
C PHE A 64 -1.98 -9.82 5.23
N VAL A 65 -3.07 -10.30 4.60
CA VAL A 65 -3.44 -11.73 4.60
C VAL A 65 -2.36 -12.62 3.98
N PRO A 66 -1.80 -12.33 2.79
CA PRO A 66 -0.77 -13.20 2.21
C PRO A 66 0.50 -13.27 3.08
N VAL A 67 0.89 -12.16 3.69
CA VAL A 67 2.08 -12.07 4.54
C VAL A 67 1.85 -12.75 5.89
N ALA A 68 0.65 -12.60 6.47
CA ALA A 68 0.26 -13.28 7.69
C ALA A 68 0.25 -14.80 7.51
N LEU A 69 -0.30 -15.29 6.37
CA LEU A 69 -0.23 -16.71 6.02
C LEU A 69 1.23 -17.18 5.88
N ALA A 70 2.05 -16.44 5.12
CA ALA A 70 3.45 -16.78 4.92
C ALA A 70 4.24 -16.82 6.24
N ARG A 71 3.99 -15.89 7.18
CA ARG A 71 4.76 -15.73 8.41
C ARG A 71 4.23 -16.57 9.58
N TRP A 72 2.91 -16.58 9.80
CA TRP A 72 2.31 -17.14 11.02
C TRP A 72 1.67 -18.50 10.81
N SER A 73 1.25 -18.83 9.58
CA SER A 73 0.62 -20.13 9.29
C SER A 73 1.60 -21.12 8.68
N PHE A 74 2.49 -20.65 7.79
CA PHE A 74 3.43 -21.51 7.08
C PHE A 74 4.90 -21.34 7.51
N ASP A 75 5.16 -20.43 8.45
CA ASP A 75 6.49 -20.14 9.02
C ASP A 75 7.61 -20.07 7.97
N LEU A 76 7.34 -19.36 6.87
CA LEU A 76 8.30 -19.24 5.78
C LEU A 76 9.49 -18.37 6.20
N SER A 77 10.68 -18.72 5.70
CA SER A 77 11.88 -17.90 5.87
C SER A 77 11.65 -16.47 5.37
N TRP A 78 12.30 -15.50 6.02
CA TRP A 78 12.22 -14.08 5.68
C TRP A 78 12.37 -13.68 4.20
N PRO A 79 13.24 -14.30 3.39
CA PRO A 79 13.28 -14.04 1.95
C PRO A 79 11.91 -14.22 1.28
N TRP A 80 11.19 -15.30 1.62
CA TRP A 80 9.86 -15.58 1.08
C TRP A 80 8.80 -14.61 1.61
N ILE A 81 8.81 -14.29 2.91
CA ILE A 81 7.93 -13.26 3.48
C ILE A 81 8.11 -11.93 2.74
N THR A 82 9.37 -11.57 2.46
CA THR A 82 9.71 -10.35 1.72
C THR A 82 9.16 -10.39 0.30
N MET A 83 9.39 -11.47 -0.44
CA MET A 83 8.88 -11.65 -1.80
C MET A 83 7.34 -11.60 -1.86
N VAL A 84 6.65 -12.26 -0.93
CA VAL A 84 5.19 -12.23 -0.80
C VAL A 84 4.67 -10.81 -0.58
N GLY A 85 5.29 -10.07 0.36
CA GLY A 85 4.89 -8.69 0.67
C GLY A 85 5.12 -7.73 -0.50
N ILE A 86 6.28 -7.81 -1.14
CA ILE A 86 6.60 -7.02 -2.33
C ILE A 86 5.64 -7.36 -3.48
N ALA A 87 5.38 -8.64 -3.73
CA ALA A 87 4.47 -9.09 -4.77
C ALA A 87 3.04 -8.56 -4.59
N ALA A 88 2.51 -8.55 -3.36
CA ALA A 88 1.18 -7.97 -3.07
C ALA A 88 1.09 -6.48 -3.44
N VAL A 89 2.12 -5.70 -3.10
CA VAL A 89 2.16 -4.25 -3.38
C VAL A 89 2.40 -3.99 -4.86
N VAL A 90 3.27 -4.77 -5.51
CA VAL A 90 3.46 -4.72 -6.96
C VAL A 90 2.16 -5.04 -7.70
N GLY A 91 1.42 -6.06 -7.26
CA GLY A 91 0.09 -6.36 -7.79
C GLY A 91 -0.87 -5.18 -7.66
N HIS A 92 -0.91 -4.50 -6.52
CA HIS A 92 -1.75 -3.30 -6.35
C HIS A 92 -1.34 -2.16 -7.32
N CYS A 93 -0.05 -1.97 -7.56
CA CYS A 93 0.48 -0.90 -8.41
C CYS A 93 0.36 -1.21 -9.90
N PHE A 94 0.51 -2.48 -10.27
CA PHE A 94 0.51 -3.02 -11.62
C PHE A 94 -0.43 -4.24 -11.73
N PRO A 95 -1.74 -4.03 -11.56
CA PRO A 95 -2.73 -5.09 -11.48
C PRO A 95 -2.95 -5.74 -12.85
N ILE A 96 -2.68 -7.04 -12.95
CA ILE A 96 -2.87 -7.79 -14.21
C ILE A 96 -4.33 -7.74 -14.70
N TRP A 97 -5.29 -7.72 -13.76
CA TRP A 97 -6.72 -7.68 -14.07
C TRP A 97 -7.23 -6.33 -14.59
N HIS A 98 -6.43 -5.26 -14.46
CA HIS A 98 -6.88 -3.89 -14.73
C HIS A 98 -5.89 -3.11 -15.63
N GLY A 99 -5.27 -3.84 -16.57
CA GLY A 99 -4.39 -3.29 -17.60
C GLY A 99 -3.09 -2.69 -17.05
N LEU A 100 -2.58 -3.26 -15.94
CA LEU A 100 -1.33 -2.85 -15.28
C LEU A 100 -1.32 -1.38 -14.80
N ARG A 101 -2.48 -0.75 -14.71
CA ARG A 101 -2.66 0.65 -14.26
C ARG A 101 -3.37 0.69 -12.91
N GLY A 102 -2.59 0.49 -11.86
CA GLY A 102 -3.08 0.37 -10.48
C GLY A 102 -2.85 1.61 -9.63
N GLY A 103 -2.95 1.41 -8.31
CA GLY A 103 -2.80 2.47 -7.33
C GLY A 103 -1.35 2.77 -6.96
N LYS A 104 -1.15 3.31 -5.76
CA LYS A 104 0.17 3.71 -5.24
C LYS A 104 0.69 2.82 -4.11
N GLY A 105 -0.09 1.84 -3.68
CA GLY A 105 0.38 0.77 -2.80
C GLY A 105 0.43 1.09 -1.30
N ALA A 106 0.15 2.33 -0.86
CA ALA A 106 0.33 2.72 0.55
C ALA A 106 -0.44 1.86 1.56
N ALA A 107 -1.74 1.62 1.32
CA ALA A 107 -2.55 0.79 2.22
C ALA A 107 -2.10 -0.67 2.22
N THR A 108 -1.77 -1.22 1.05
CA THR A 108 -1.27 -2.59 0.89
C THR A 108 0.09 -2.76 1.57
N ALA A 109 1.00 -1.80 1.44
CA ALA A 109 2.29 -1.80 2.13
C ALA A 109 2.14 -1.72 3.66
N ALA A 110 1.20 -0.91 4.16
CA ALA A 110 0.88 -0.88 5.58
C ALA A 110 0.37 -2.24 6.08
N GLY A 111 -0.49 -2.91 5.30
CA GLY A 111 -0.94 -4.27 5.61
C GLY A 111 0.21 -5.29 5.65
N VAL A 112 1.12 -5.23 4.68
CA VAL A 112 2.33 -6.06 4.63
C VAL A 112 3.16 -5.86 5.90
N LEU A 113 3.46 -4.61 6.28
CA LEU A 113 4.25 -4.32 7.48
C LEU A 113 3.54 -4.74 8.77
N LEU A 114 2.22 -4.58 8.85
CA LEU A 114 1.43 -5.00 10.00
C LEU A 114 1.47 -6.51 10.22
N ALA A 115 1.52 -7.31 9.15
CA ALA A 115 1.68 -8.75 9.25
C ALA A 115 3.15 -9.17 9.49
N ALA A 116 4.09 -8.58 8.75
CA ALA A 116 5.51 -8.98 8.83
C ALA A 116 6.18 -8.54 10.14
N VAL A 117 5.96 -7.29 10.55
CA VAL A 117 6.58 -6.67 11.71
C VAL A 117 5.53 -5.78 12.42
N PRO A 118 4.63 -6.36 13.23
CA PRO A 118 3.46 -5.67 13.78
C PRO A 118 3.76 -4.31 14.42
N ALA A 119 4.85 -4.20 15.20
CA ALA A 119 5.25 -2.94 15.82
C ALA A 119 5.52 -1.82 14.79
N ILE A 120 6.23 -2.13 13.71
CA ILE A 120 6.49 -1.18 12.61
C ILE A 120 5.21 -0.89 11.83
N GLY A 121 4.37 -1.90 11.56
CA GLY A 121 3.08 -1.69 10.89
C GLY A 121 2.14 -0.77 11.67
N ILE A 122 2.05 -0.94 13.00
CA ILE A 122 1.26 -0.08 13.89
C ILE A 122 1.82 1.35 13.86
N ALA A 123 3.14 1.51 14.01
CA ALA A 123 3.79 2.82 13.93
C ALA A 123 3.53 3.50 12.58
N THR A 124 3.66 2.76 11.47
CA THR A 124 3.38 3.23 10.11
C THR A 124 1.94 3.74 9.98
N PHE A 125 0.96 2.97 10.46
CA PHE A 125 -0.45 3.34 10.40
C PHE A 125 -0.76 4.57 11.28
N ALA A 126 -0.20 4.61 12.50
CA ALA A 126 -0.34 5.75 13.41
C ALA A 126 0.27 7.03 12.82
N THR A 127 1.48 6.96 12.26
CA THR A 127 2.13 8.08 11.55
C THR A 127 1.29 8.53 10.38
N TRP A 128 0.74 7.62 9.57
CA TRP A 128 -0.11 7.98 8.46
C TRP A 128 -1.34 8.75 8.93
N LEU A 129 -2.04 8.29 9.97
CA LEU A 129 -3.21 8.98 10.52
C LEU A 129 -2.86 10.37 11.07
N ALA A 130 -1.78 10.47 11.86
CA ALA A 130 -1.33 11.72 12.45
C ALA A 130 -0.98 12.76 11.37
N VAL A 131 -0.16 12.37 10.39
CA VAL A 131 0.26 13.25 9.30
C VAL A 131 -0.90 13.56 8.37
N LYS A 132 -1.80 12.62 8.09
CA LYS A 132 -2.98 12.88 7.28
C LYS A 132 -3.90 13.91 7.94
N LYS A 133 -4.07 13.85 9.26
CA LYS A 133 -4.90 14.79 10.03
C LYS A 133 -4.33 16.22 10.01
N THR A 134 -3.01 16.38 10.12
CA THR A 134 -2.37 17.71 10.16
C THR A 134 -2.14 18.29 8.77
N SER A 135 -1.56 17.52 7.84
CA SER A 135 -1.22 18.00 6.49
C SER A 135 -2.44 18.12 5.57
N ARG A 136 -3.53 17.43 5.91
CA ARG A 136 -4.70 17.18 5.06
C ARG A 136 -4.32 16.58 3.70
N ARG A 137 -3.22 15.83 3.58
CA ARG A 137 -2.76 15.24 2.30
C ARG A 137 -2.36 13.77 2.47
N ALA A 138 -3.04 12.84 1.81
CA ALA A 138 -2.69 11.42 1.90
C ALA A 138 -1.34 11.11 1.26
N SER A 139 -0.89 11.87 0.26
CA SER A 139 0.44 11.72 -0.33
C SER A 139 1.55 12.00 0.67
N VAL A 140 1.46 13.12 1.40
CA VAL A 140 2.40 13.48 2.48
C VAL A 140 2.37 12.43 3.58
N ALA A 141 1.18 12.01 4.02
CA ALA A 141 1.04 10.97 5.03
C ALA A 141 1.66 9.63 4.60
N SER A 142 1.47 9.22 3.36
CA SER A 142 2.01 7.96 2.82
C SER A 142 3.54 7.99 2.71
N LEU A 143 4.10 9.10 2.21
CA LEU A 143 5.55 9.28 2.13
C LEU A 143 6.20 9.35 3.52
N ALA A 144 5.60 10.09 4.46
CA ALA A 144 6.11 10.19 5.83
C ALA A 144 6.05 8.83 6.54
N ALA A 145 4.94 8.11 6.45
CA ALA A 145 4.77 6.80 7.06
C ALA A 145 5.74 5.76 6.47
N ALA A 146 5.91 5.73 5.14
CA ALA A 146 6.86 4.82 4.50
C ALA A 146 8.31 5.12 4.90
N THR A 147 8.69 6.41 4.97
CA THR A 147 10.04 6.82 5.38
C THR A 147 10.31 6.46 6.84
N LEU A 148 9.32 6.69 7.72
CA LEU A 148 9.42 6.29 9.12
C LEU A 148 9.54 4.76 9.26
N ALA A 149 8.76 3.99 8.51
CA ALA A 149 8.83 2.53 8.52
C ALA A 149 10.22 2.01 8.13
N ALA A 150 10.78 2.54 7.04
CA ALA A 150 12.11 2.16 6.57
C ALA A 150 13.20 2.54 7.58
N GLY A 151 13.15 3.78 8.11
CA GLY A 151 14.10 4.25 9.12
C GLY A 151 14.04 3.42 10.41
N LEU A 152 12.83 3.18 10.93
CA LEU A 152 12.63 2.37 12.13
C LEU A 152 13.11 0.92 11.91
N ALA A 153 12.83 0.33 10.75
CA ALA A 153 13.28 -1.02 10.44
C ALA A 153 14.81 -1.11 10.35
N LEU A 154 15.46 -0.14 9.71
CA LEU A 154 16.94 -0.06 9.65
C LEU A 154 17.55 0.10 11.05
N THR A 155 16.96 0.93 11.91
CA THR A 155 17.45 1.13 13.28
C THR A 155 17.31 -0.13 14.14
N LEU A 156 16.19 -0.85 14.03
CA LEU A 156 15.91 -2.02 14.88
C LEU A 156 16.53 -3.33 14.37
N TYR A 157 16.70 -3.47 13.05
CA TYR A 157 17.09 -4.73 12.41
C TYR A 157 18.35 -4.61 11.54
N GLY A 158 18.98 -3.43 11.46
CA GLY A 158 20.15 -3.20 10.61
C GLY A 158 19.86 -3.49 9.14
N ALA A 159 20.73 -4.26 8.49
CA ALA A 159 20.57 -4.69 7.09
C ALA A 159 19.91 -6.07 6.93
N ASP A 160 19.22 -6.58 7.96
CA ASP A 160 18.51 -7.85 7.90
C ASP A 160 17.17 -7.72 7.14
N TRP A 161 16.52 -8.86 6.89
CA TRP A 161 15.33 -8.97 6.06
C TRP A 161 14.15 -8.06 6.42
N PRO A 162 13.79 -7.82 7.70
CA PRO A 162 12.72 -6.88 8.04
C PRO A 162 12.99 -5.47 7.48
N ALA A 163 14.23 -5.01 7.57
CA ALA A 163 14.66 -3.74 7.02
C ALA A 163 14.67 -3.75 5.49
N ARG A 164 15.14 -4.83 4.86
CA ARG A 164 15.10 -4.99 3.39
C ARG A 164 13.68 -4.92 2.85
N LEU A 165 12.71 -5.55 3.52
CA LEU A 165 11.29 -5.46 3.19
C LEU A 165 10.80 -4.01 3.30
N ALA A 166 11.02 -3.35 4.43
CA ALA A 166 10.57 -1.97 4.64
C ALA A 166 11.19 -0.99 3.63
N VAL A 167 12.48 -1.13 3.32
CA VAL A 167 13.18 -0.33 2.31
C VAL A 167 12.64 -0.61 0.90
N GLY A 168 12.43 -1.89 0.54
CA GLY A 168 11.84 -2.26 -0.76
C GLY A 168 10.44 -1.67 -0.96
N LEU A 169 9.61 -1.72 0.09
CA LEU A 169 8.30 -1.06 0.10
C LEU A 169 8.43 0.46 -0.02
N TRP A 170 9.36 1.07 0.72
CA TRP A 170 9.61 2.52 0.64
C TRP A 170 9.99 2.95 -0.77
N ILE A 171 10.91 2.25 -1.44
CA ILE A 171 11.29 2.51 -2.84
C ILE A 171 10.06 2.49 -3.75
N LEU A 172 9.23 1.44 -3.65
CA LEU A 172 8.00 1.33 -4.43
C LEU A 172 7.04 2.48 -4.16
N ILE A 173 6.81 2.83 -2.89
CA ILE A 173 5.92 3.94 -2.53
C ILE A 173 6.45 5.26 -3.09
N VAL A 174 7.73 5.58 -2.91
CA VAL A 174 8.34 6.81 -3.42
C VAL A 174 8.23 6.87 -4.95
N ALA A 175 8.58 5.78 -5.65
CA ALA A 175 8.48 5.70 -7.11
C ALA A 175 7.05 5.96 -7.61
N ARG A 176 6.04 5.42 -6.93
CA ARG A 176 4.63 5.62 -7.27
C ARG A 176 4.07 6.99 -6.88
N HIS A 177 4.80 7.76 -6.08
CA HIS A 177 4.42 9.11 -5.63
C HIS A 177 5.21 10.22 -6.31
N THR A 178 6.07 9.93 -7.30
CA THR A 178 6.84 10.93 -8.06
C THR A 178 5.98 12.09 -8.58
N SER A 179 4.78 11.82 -9.09
CA SER A 179 3.84 12.87 -9.52
C SER A 179 3.31 13.73 -8.36
N ASN A 180 3.08 13.15 -7.17
CA ASN A 180 2.71 13.91 -5.98
C ASN A 180 3.87 14.74 -5.46
N ILE A 181 5.08 14.19 -5.47
CA ILE A 181 6.30 14.89 -5.06
C ILE A 181 6.48 16.12 -5.97
N GLY A 182 6.36 15.96 -7.28
CA GLY A 182 6.41 17.09 -8.22
C GLY A 182 5.35 18.16 -7.93
N ARG A 183 4.12 17.78 -7.59
CA ARG A 183 3.07 18.74 -7.19
C ARG A 183 3.36 19.39 -5.83
N LEU A 184 3.88 18.64 -4.86
CA LEU A 184 4.25 19.18 -3.54
C LEU A 184 5.35 20.23 -3.65
N LEU A 185 6.40 19.96 -4.44
CA LEU A 185 7.49 20.90 -4.68
C LEU A 185 7.03 22.19 -5.36
N ARG A 186 5.95 22.13 -6.15
CA ARG A 186 5.33 23.30 -6.79
C ARG A 186 4.20 23.95 -5.96
N GLY A 187 3.89 23.43 -4.77
CA GLY A 187 2.76 23.91 -3.96
C GLY A 187 1.38 23.59 -4.54
N GLN A 188 1.29 22.66 -5.51
CA GLN A 188 0.09 22.33 -6.27
C GLN A 188 -0.62 21.04 -5.79
N GLU A 189 -0.11 20.37 -4.75
CA GLU A 189 -0.74 19.15 -4.25
C GLU A 189 -2.02 19.50 -3.46
N PRO A 190 -3.20 19.04 -3.92
CA PRO A 190 -4.46 19.43 -3.33
C PRO A 190 -4.62 18.84 -1.93
N PRO A 191 -5.18 19.59 -0.97
CA PRO A 191 -5.64 19.01 0.29
C PRO A 191 -6.85 18.08 0.07
N GLU A 192 -7.12 17.21 1.03
CA GLU A 192 -8.19 16.21 1.05
C GLU A 192 -8.79 16.03 2.44
#